data_AF-A0A9E3NQQ9-F1
#
_entry.id   AF-A0A9E3NQQ9-F1
#
_cell.length_a   1.000
_cell.length_b   1.000
_cell.length_c   1.000
_cell.angle_alpha   90.00
_cell.angle_beta   90.00
_cell.angle_gamma   90.00
#
_symmetry.space_group_name_H-M   'P 1'
#
loop_
_entity.id
_entity.type
_entity.pdbx_description
1 polymer ?
#
loop_
_entity_poly.entity_id
_entity_poly.type
_entity_poly.pdbx_seq_one_letter_code
_entity_poly.pdbx_strand_id
1 'polypeptide(L)'
;MGSPYRHDPLRERRATITRALAELEAQLAELAAERARLRVALDAIEQRLGASRGLLDDIRVASPCGVDWSTMTGDDRVRMCATCNKNVYDLSAMTEAEALELLDRGGDTCVRFYRRADGRVLTADCPVGAHTKRKRRLKIVAAASAPLLASTLAAAWAGTANRDARPHPTAAEIDHAFMNQGYFTQGYLVKDADAGDRDE
;
A
#
# COMPACT_ATOMS: atom_id res chain seq x y z
N MET A 1 -19.14 2.31 83.34
CA MET A 1 -19.88 3.20 82.43
C MET A 1 -18.93 3.68 81.34
N GLY A 2 -19.02 3.09 80.15
CA GLY A 2 -18.25 3.54 78.98
C GLY A 2 -18.87 4.81 78.39
N SER A 3 -18.04 5.80 78.08
CA SER A 3 -18.46 7.10 77.55
C SER A 3 -19.26 6.94 76.25
N PRO A 4 -20.47 7.55 76.12
CA PRO A 4 -21.37 7.27 75.00
C PRO A 4 -20.93 7.87 73.66
N TYR A 5 -19.92 8.76 73.62
CA TYR A 5 -19.57 9.53 72.42
C TYR A 5 -18.05 9.79 72.37
N ARG A 6 -17.25 8.80 71.95
CA ARG A 6 -15.89 9.06 71.47
C ARG A 6 -15.94 9.08 69.94
N HIS A 7 -16.19 10.27 69.37
CA HIS A 7 -15.93 10.49 67.95
C HIS A 7 -14.43 10.21 67.69
N ASP A 8 -14.18 9.29 66.76
CA ASP A 8 -12.85 8.94 66.29
C ASP A 8 -12.76 9.39 64.82
N PRO A 9 -12.26 10.61 64.55
CA PRO A 9 -12.27 11.20 63.22
C PRO A 9 -11.50 10.35 62.19
N LEU A 10 -10.53 9.56 62.64
CA LEU A 10 -9.78 8.65 61.76
C LEU A 10 -10.66 7.47 61.30
N ARG A 11 -11.57 6.97 62.13
CA ARG A 11 -12.54 5.93 61.72
C ARG A 11 -13.54 6.45 60.69
N GLU A 12 -14.05 7.67 60.89
CA GLU A 12 -14.96 8.33 59.94
C GLU A 12 -14.27 8.60 58.60
N ARG A 13 -13.02 9.08 58.63
CA ARG A 13 -12.22 9.28 57.42
C ARG A 13 -11.93 7.96 56.71
N ARG A 14 -11.55 6.90 57.44
CA ARG A 14 -11.35 5.56 56.88
C ARG A 14 -12.62 5.06 56.20
N ALA A 15 -13.77 5.14 56.87
CA ALA A 15 -15.05 4.71 56.30
C ALA A 15 -15.40 5.49 55.01
N THR A 16 -15.06 6.78 54.96
CA THR A 16 -15.24 7.59 53.75
C THR A 16 -14.33 7.13 52.62
N ILE A 17 -13.05 6.88 52.89
CA ILE A 17 -12.10 6.39 51.88
C ILE A 17 -12.50 5.00 51.39
N THR A 18 -12.91 4.09 52.28
CA THR A 18 -13.36 2.75 51.90
C THR A 18 -14.56 2.79 50.97
N ARG A 19 -15.54 3.68 51.22
CA ARG A 19 -16.68 3.88 50.30
C ARG A 19 -16.22 4.41 48.95
N ALA A 20 -15.33 5.39 48.93
CA ALA A 20 -14.80 5.94 47.68
C ALA A 20 -14.01 4.89 46.88
N LEU A 21 -13.25 4.02 47.54
CA LEU A 21 -12.53 2.92 46.89
C LEU A 21 -13.51 1.92 46.27
N ALA A 22 -14.55 1.50 47.00
CA ALA A 22 -15.56 0.57 46.48
C ALA A 22 -16.32 1.15 45.27
N GLU A 23 -16.65 2.45 45.29
CA GLU A 23 -17.23 3.14 44.14
C GLU A 23 -16.30 3.11 42.93
N LEU A 24 -15.01 3.42 43.12
CA LEU A 24 -14.03 3.39 42.05
C LEU A 24 -13.80 1.96 41.51
N GLU A 25 -13.77 0.95 42.38
CA GLU A 25 -13.68 -0.45 41.98
C GLU A 25 -14.89 -0.88 41.13
N ALA A 26 -16.10 -0.43 41.49
CA ALA A 26 -17.30 -0.66 40.70
C ALA A 26 -17.22 0.03 39.33
N GLN A 27 -16.74 1.28 39.27
CA GLN A 27 -16.52 2.00 38.02
C GLN A 27 -15.48 1.31 37.12
N LEU A 28 -14.38 0.81 37.70
CA LEU A 28 -13.37 0.05 36.95
C LEU A 28 -13.93 -1.26 36.41
N ALA A 29 -14.81 -1.94 37.16
CA ALA A 29 -15.48 -3.15 36.69
C ALA A 29 -16.39 -2.87 35.48
N GLU A 30 -17.15 -1.77 35.51
CA GLU A 30 -18.00 -1.35 34.38
C GLU A 30 -17.14 -1.02 33.15
N LEU A 31 -16.09 -0.23 33.30
CA LEU A 31 -15.17 0.11 32.21
C LEU A 31 -14.45 -1.12 31.65
N ALA A 32 -14.11 -2.10 32.49
CA ALA A 32 -13.53 -3.36 32.03
C ALA A 32 -14.53 -4.15 31.17
N ALA A 33 -15.81 -4.17 31.55
CA ALA A 33 -16.87 -4.80 30.77
C ALA A 33 -17.10 -4.06 29.43
N GLU A 34 -17.12 -2.73 29.44
CA GLU A 34 -17.23 -1.91 28.22
C GLU A 34 -16.05 -2.16 27.27
N ARG A 35 -14.81 -2.15 27.79
CA ARG A 35 -13.61 -2.46 27.01
C ARG A 35 -13.68 -3.85 26.39
N ALA A 36 -14.15 -4.84 27.13
CA ALA A 36 -14.30 -6.21 26.62
C ALA A 36 -15.30 -6.26 25.44
N ARG A 37 -16.44 -5.57 25.56
CA ARG A 37 -17.44 -5.45 24.47
C ARG A 37 -16.84 -4.78 23.23
N LEU A 38 -16.17 -3.65 23.41
CA LEU A 38 -15.56 -2.90 22.31
C LEU A 38 -14.46 -3.71 21.62
N ARG A 39 -13.69 -4.49 22.36
CA ARG A 39 -12.66 -5.37 21.79
C ARG A 39 -13.27 -6.45 20.90
N VAL A 40 -14.35 -7.10 21.34
CA VAL A 40 -15.08 -8.07 20.51
C VAL A 40 -15.64 -7.42 19.25
N ALA A 41 -16.20 -6.21 19.35
CA ALA A 41 -16.69 -5.47 18.20
C ALA A 41 -15.57 -5.12 17.20
N LEU A 42 -14.40 -4.71 17.71
CA LEU A 42 -13.23 -4.43 16.90
C LEU A 42 -12.74 -5.69 16.17
N ASP A 43 -12.59 -6.80 16.88
CA ASP A 43 -12.14 -8.07 16.31
C ASP A 43 -13.07 -8.52 15.17
N ALA A 44 -14.39 -8.34 15.31
CA ALA A 44 -15.37 -8.65 14.27
C ALA A 44 -15.20 -7.76 13.02
N ILE A 45 -14.89 -6.47 13.18
CA ILE A 45 -14.61 -5.56 12.07
C ILE A 45 -13.32 -5.98 11.36
N GLU A 46 -12.26 -6.29 12.11
CA GLU A 46 -10.98 -6.72 11.55
C GLU A 46 -11.10 -8.02 10.76
N GLN A 47 -11.87 -8.99 11.27
CA GLN A 47 -12.17 -10.24 10.55
C GLN A 47 -12.89 -9.97 9.22
N ARG A 48 -13.89 -9.08 9.21
CA ARG A 48 -14.60 -8.71 7.97
C ARG A 48 -13.67 -8.06 6.96
N LEU A 49 -12.84 -7.11 7.40
CA LEU A 49 -11.84 -6.48 6.53
C LEU A 49 -10.83 -7.50 6.00
N GLY A 50 -10.37 -8.43 6.83
CA GLY A 50 -9.49 -9.52 6.42
C GLY A 50 -10.12 -10.44 5.37
N ALA A 51 -11.38 -10.84 5.57
CA ALA A 51 -12.12 -11.68 4.64
C ALA A 51 -12.34 -10.98 3.28
N SER A 52 -12.73 -9.70 3.30
CA SER A 52 -12.87 -8.88 2.10
C SER A 52 -11.55 -8.79 1.32
N ARG A 53 -10.42 -8.59 2.00
CA ARG A 53 -9.09 -8.61 1.34
C ARG A 53 -8.73 -9.97 0.78
N GLY A 54 -9.02 -11.05 1.51
CA GLY A 54 -8.80 -12.41 1.04
C GLY A 54 -9.54 -12.69 -0.27
N LEU A 55 -10.77 -12.21 -0.40
CA LEU A 55 -11.54 -12.34 -1.64
C LEU A 55 -10.86 -11.65 -2.83
N LEU A 56 -10.29 -10.44 -2.63
CA LEU A 56 -9.52 -9.77 -3.67
C LEU A 56 -8.22 -10.50 -4.00
N ASP A 57 -7.54 -11.00 -2.98
CA ASP A 57 -6.28 -11.70 -3.14
C ASP A 57 -6.45 -13.06 -3.83
N ASP A 58 -7.63 -13.67 -3.80
CA ASP A 58 -7.89 -14.94 -4.47
C ASP A 58 -8.36 -14.81 -5.93
N ILE A 59 -8.54 -13.59 -6.45
CA ILE A 59 -8.98 -13.38 -7.84
C ILE A 59 -8.07 -14.13 -8.84
N ARG A 60 -8.70 -14.89 -9.74
CA ARG A 60 -8.04 -15.57 -10.87
C ARG A 60 -8.73 -15.16 -12.17
N VAL A 61 -7.93 -14.81 -13.18
CA VAL A 61 -8.44 -14.58 -14.54
C VAL A 61 -8.41 -15.92 -15.27
N ALA A 62 -9.58 -16.52 -15.46
CA ALA A 62 -9.70 -17.83 -16.11
C ALA A 62 -9.27 -17.80 -17.59
N SER A 63 -9.58 -16.70 -18.29
CA SER A 63 -9.34 -16.54 -19.72
C SER A 63 -8.61 -15.22 -19.98
N PRO A 64 -7.26 -15.18 -19.91
CA PRO A 64 -6.51 -13.95 -20.11
C PRO A 64 -6.62 -13.46 -21.56
N CYS A 65 -6.92 -12.17 -21.73
CA CYS A 65 -6.86 -11.51 -23.02
C CYS A 65 -5.40 -11.11 -23.31
N GLY A 66 -4.86 -11.51 -24.46
CA GLY A 66 -3.49 -11.19 -24.87
C GLY A 66 -3.30 -9.79 -25.45
N VAL A 67 -4.36 -8.97 -25.52
CA VAL A 67 -4.31 -7.62 -26.09
C VAL A 67 -3.68 -6.66 -25.10
N ASP A 68 -2.80 -5.79 -25.60
CA ASP A 68 -2.15 -4.80 -24.76
C ASP A 68 -3.13 -3.70 -24.31
N TRP A 69 -3.02 -3.29 -23.05
CA TRP A 69 -3.89 -2.28 -22.44
C TRP A 69 -3.76 -0.90 -23.09
N SER A 70 -2.58 -0.57 -23.62
CA SER A 70 -2.33 0.73 -24.26
C SER A 70 -3.08 0.90 -25.58
N THR A 71 -3.47 -0.19 -26.24
CA THR A 71 -4.23 -0.17 -27.49
C THR A 71 -5.75 -0.13 -27.26
N MET A 72 -6.20 -0.19 -26.01
CA MET A 72 -7.63 -0.15 -25.66
C MET A 72 -8.11 1.30 -25.50
N THR A 73 -9.41 1.53 -25.76
CA THR A 73 -10.02 2.86 -25.69
C THR A 73 -10.74 3.06 -24.36
N GLY A 74 -10.44 4.14 -23.64
CA GLY A 74 -11.08 4.49 -22.37
C GLY A 74 -10.19 5.34 -21.48
N ASP A 75 -10.41 5.24 -20.17
CA ASP A 75 -9.63 5.97 -19.16
C ASP A 75 -8.65 5.04 -18.41
N ASP A 76 -8.09 5.52 -17.30
CA ASP A 76 -7.14 4.73 -16.49
C ASP A 76 -7.84 3.67 -15.61
N ARG A 77 -9.15 3.75 -15.43
CA ARG A 77 -9.94 2.80 -14.62
C ARG A 77 -10.60 1.73 -15.48
N VAL A 78 -11.17 2.12 -16.63
CA VAL A 78 -11.97 1.26 -17.51
C VAL A 78 -11.61 1.54 -18.95
N ARG A 79 -11.28 0.47 -19.68
CA ARG A 79 -11.09 0.52 -21.14
C ARG A 79 -11.88 -0.57 -21.83
N MET A 80 -12.35 -0.27 -23.03
CA MET A 80 -13.02 -1.23 -23.90
C MET A 80 -11.96 -1.96 -24.75
N CYS A 81 -11.96 -3.29 -24.68
CA CYS A 81 -11.15 -4.11 -25.58
C CYS A 81 -11.96 -4.44 -26.85
N ALA A 82 -11.49 -4.00 -28.01
CA ALA A 82 -12.15 -4.26 -29.28
C ALA A 82 -12.17 -5.76 -29.67
N THR A 83 -11.22 -6.55 -29.18
CA THR A 83 -11.09 -7.98 -29.54
C THR A 83 -12.06 -8.87 -28.77
N CYS A 84 -12.14 -8.73 -27.44
CA CYS A 84 -13.09 -9.51 -26.64
C CYS A 84 -14.44 -8.81 -26.45
N ASN A 85 -14.57 -7.57 -26.94
CA ASN A 85 -15.77 -6.72 -26.83
C ASN A 85 -16.30 -6.61 -25.39
N LYS A 86 -15.38 -6.52 -24.42
CA LYS A 86 -15.67 -6.40 -22.99
C LYS A 86 -14.94 -5.18 -22.41
N ASN A 87 -15.54 -4.59 -21.37
CA ASN A 87 -14.89 -3.60 -20.53
C ASN A 87 -13.86 -4.30 -19.65
N VAL A 88 -12.63 -3.82 -19.70
CA VAL A 88 -11.52 -4.27 -18.86
C VAL A 88 -11.28 -3.22 -17.78
N TYR A 89 -11.39 -3.63 -16.53
CA TYR A 89 -11.26 -2.77 -15.35
C TYR A 89 -9.87 -2.93 -14.72
N ASP A 90 -9.15 -1.83 -14.47
CA ASP A 90 -7.87 -1.86 -13.76
C ASP A 90 -8.07 -1.71 -12.25
N LEU A 91 -7.95 -2.80 -11.51
CA LEU A 91 -8.11 -2.81 -10.06
C LEU A 91 -7.05 -1.95 -9.34
N SER A 92 -5.89 -1.72 -9.96
CA SER A 92 -4.84 -0.87 -9.39
C SER A 92 -5.11 0.63 -9.52
N ALA A 93 -6.13 1.00 -10.30
CA ALA A 93 -6.69 2.34 -10.35
C ALA A 93 -7.95 2.51 -9.47
N MET A 94 -8.39 1.46 -8.78
CA MET A 94 -9.59 1.45 -7.93
C MET A 94 -9.21 1.21 -6.46
N THR A 95 -10.03 1.71 -5.53
CA THR A 95 -9.90 1.37 -4.11
C THR A 95 -10.31 -0.07 -3.82
N GLU A 96 -9.92 -0.60 -2.66
CA GLU A 96 -10.31 -1.94 -2.22
C GLU A 96 -11.85 -2.12 -2.25
N ALA A 97 -12.59 -1.13 -1.74
CA ALA A 97 -14.04 -1.15 -1.71
C ALA A 97 -14.67 -1.14 -3.11
N GLU A 98 -14.20 -0.28 -4.02
CA GLU A 98 -14.73 -0.22 -5.38
C GLU A 98 -14.40 -1.49 -6.18
N ALA A 99 -13.23 -2.10 -5.96
CA ALA A 99 -12.85 -3.37 -6.57
C ALA A 99 -13.76 -4.51 -6.08
N LEU A 100 -14.04 -4.56 -4.78
CA LEU A 100 -14.97 -5.53 -4.20
C LEU A 100 -16.38 -5.37 -4.77
N GLU A 101 -16.89 -4.15 -4.84
CA GLU A 101 -18.21 -3.86 -5.40
C GLU A 101 -18.28 -4.24 -6.89
N LEU A 102 -17.19 -4.09 -7.65
CA LEU A 102 -17.12 -4.55 -9.04
C LEU A 102 -17.26 -6.08 -9.14
N LEU A 103 -16.65 -6.81 -8.21
CA LEU A 103 -16.68 -8.27 -8.21
C LEU A 103 -18.00 -8.82 -7.65
N ASP A 104 -18.58 -8.14 -6.67
CA ASP A 104 -19.86 -8.50 -6.05
C ASP A 104 -21.05 -8.34 -7.01
N ARG A 105 -20.95 -7.38 -7.95
CA ARG A 105 -21.92 -7.24 -9.05
C ARG A 105 -22.06 -8.50 -9.91
N GLY A 106 -21.08 -9.40 -9.86
CA GLY A 106 -21.11 -10.69 -10.55
C GLY A 106 -20.98 -10.57 -12.06
N GLY A 107 -20.75 -11.72 -12.70
CA GLY A 107 -20.70 -11.85 -14.16
C GLY A 107 -19.29 -11.86 -14.76
N ASP A 108 -19.28 -11.84 -16.08
CA ASP A 108 -18.11 -11.96 -16.97
C ASP A 108 -17.27 -10.67 -17.04
N THR A 109 -16.89 -10.10 -15.90
CA THR A 109 -16.10 -8.86 -15.84
C THR A 109 -14.63 -9.14 -16.13
N CYS A 110 -14.07 -8.49 -17.16
CA CYS A 110 -12.64 -8.55 -17.42
C CYS A 110 -11.91 -7.60 -16.47
N VAL A 111 -10.92 -8.10 -15.75
CA VAL A 111 -10.11 -7.29 -14.83
C VAL A 111 -8.63 -7.42 -15.14
N ARG A 112 -7.90 -6.34 -14.90
CA ARG A 112 -6.44 -6.30 -14.81
C ARG A 112 -6.07 -5.92 -13.39
N PHE A 113 -5.07 -6.58 -12.85
CA PHE A 113 -4.52 -6.24 -11.55
C PHE A 113 -3.04 -6.60 -11.50
N TYR A 114 -2.35 -6.03 -10.52
CA TYR A 114 -0.97 -6.37 -10.21
C TYR A 114 -0.90 -6.98 -8.83
N ARG A 115 -0.04 -7.98 -8.66
CA ARG A 115 0.23 -8.60 -7.36
C ARG A 115 1.58 -8.17 -6.84
N ARG A 116 1.65 -7.97 -5.54
CA ARG A 116 2.90 -7.74 -4.81
C ARG A 116 3.59 -9.07 -4.49
N ALA A 117 4.84 -8.98 -4.03
CA ALA A 117 5.61 -10.13 -3.57
C ALA A 117 4.97 -10.86 -2.37
N ASP A 118 4.11 -10.19 -1.60
CA ASP A 118 3.34 -10.78 -0.50
C ASP A 118 2.02 -11.42 -0.98
N GLY A 119 1.81 -11.53 -2.30
CA GLY A 119 0.61 -12.13 -2.90
C GLY A 119 -0.58 -11.17 -3.04
N ARG A 120 -0.52 -9.99 -2.40
CA ARG A 120 -1.65 -9.06 -2.34
C ARG A 120 -1.89 -8.30 -3.63
N VAL A 121 -3.16 -8.11 -3.98
CA VAL A 121 -3.56 -7.26 -5.12
C VAL A 121 -3.29 -5.79 -4.82
N LEU A 122 -2.69 -5.09 -5.78
CA LEU A 122 -2.47 -3.65 -5.70
C LEU A 122 -3.76 -2.90 -6.02
N THR A 123 -4.19 -2.07 -5.08
CA THR A 123 -5.29 -1.11 -5.20
C THR A 123 -4.76 0.33 -5.06
N ALA A 124 -5.57 1.31 -5.40
CA ALA A 124 -5.22 2.74 -5.36
C ALA A 124 -4.93 3.25 -3.94
N ASP A 125 -5.64 2.72 -2.95
CA ASP A 125 -5.55 3.02 -1.52
C ASP A 125 -4.50 2.18 -0.78
N CYS A 126 -3.80 1.28 -1.48
CA CYS A 126 -2.72 0.51 -0.87
C CYS A 126 -1.58 1.45 -0.43
N PRO A 127 -1.24 1.53 0.87
CA PRO A 127 -0.26 2.49 1.40
C PRO A 127 1.11 2.31 0.74
N VAL A 128 1.46 1.07 0.40
CA VAL A 128 2.75 0.70 -0.20
C VAL A 128 2.84 1.16 -1.67
N GLY A 129 1.73 1.11 -2.40
CA GLY A 129 1.60 1.67 -3.76
C GLY A 129 1.66 3.19 -3.77
N ALA A 130 0.99 3.83 -2.80
CA ALA A 130 1.02 5.29 -2.62
C ALA A 130 2.42 5.80 -2.27
N HIS A 131 3.16 5.12 -1.38
CA HIS A 131 4.53 5.49 -1.03
C HIS A 131 5.49 5.40 -2.22
N THR A 132 5.36 4.36 -3.06
CA THR A 132 6.20 4.19 -4.25
C THR A 132 5.91 5.25 -5.30
N LYS A 133 4.63 5.56 -5.56
CA LYS A 133 4.22 6.68 -6.44
C LYS A 133 4.73 8.02 -5.91
N ARG A 134 4.63 8.28 -4.59
CA ARG A 134 5.12 9.52 -3.96
C ARG A 134 6.64 9.66 -4.06
N LYS A 135 7.41 8.59 -3.76
CA LYS A 135 8.88 8.59 -3.93
C LYS A 135 9.28 8.81 -5.38
N ARG A 136 8.60 8.19 -6.35
CA ARG A 136 8.87 8.39 -7.78
C ARG A 136 8.59 9.83 -8.21
N ARG A 137 7.47 10.42 -7.78
CA ARG A 137 7.14 11.84 -8.03
C ARG A 137 8.16 12.78 -7.41
N LEU A 138 8.58 12.55 -6.17
CA LEU A 138 9.61 13.35 -5.50
C LEU A 138 10.96 13.28 -6.20
N LYS A 139 11.37 12.09 -6.69
CA LYS A 139 12.59 11.95 -7.49
C LYS A 139 12.52 12.70 -8.82
N ILE A 140 11.38 12.67 -9.52
CA ILE A 140 11.17 13.41 -10.77
C ILE A 140 11.24 14.93 -10.52
N VAL A 141 10.57 15.42 -9.47
CA VAL A 141 10.61 16.84 -9.10
C VAL A 141 12.03 17.28 -8.70
N ALA A 142 12.75 16.47 -7.94
CA ALA A 142 14.13 16.76 -7.54
C ALA A 142 15.11 16.74 -8.73
N ALA A 143 14.89 15.90 -9.74
CA ALA A 143 15.69 15.89 -10.96
C ALA A 143 15.38 17.10 -11.87
N ALA A 144 14.12 17.57 -11.87
CA ALA A 144 13.70 18.75 -12.64
C ALA A 144 14.16 20.08 -12.02
N SER A 145 14.50 20.12 -10.72
CA SER A 145 15.03 21.31 -10.05
C SER A 145 16.56 21.43 -10.08
N ALA A 146 17.28 20.40 -10.52
CA ALA A 146 18.74 20.41 -10.64
C ALA A 146 19.30 21.48 -11.62
N PRO A 147 18.66 21.81 -12.76
CA PRO A 147 19.18 22.85 -13.65
C PRO A 147 19.02 24.28 -13.11
N LEU A 148 18.05 24.54 -12.23
CA LEU A 148 17.77 25.89 -11.72
C LEU A 148 18.72 26.30 -10.58
N LEU A 149 19.24 25.35 -9.82
CA LEU A 149 20.23 25.62 -8.76
C LEU A 149 21.68 25.61 -9.25
N ALA A 150 21.99 24.95 -10.37
CA ALA A 150 23.30 25.07 -11.02
C ALA A 150 23.50 26.45 -11.69
N SER A 151 22.40 27.12 -12.08
CA SER A 151 22.44 28.42 -12.73
C SER A 151 22.80 29.58 -11.79
N THR A 152 22.48 29.48 -10.49
CA THR A 152 22.81 30.54 -9.51
C THR A 152 24.22 30.43 -8.94
N LEU A 153 24.84 29.24 -8.96
CA LEU A 153 26.24 29.07 -8.56
C LEU A 153 27.22 29.39 -9.69
N ALA A 154 26.84 29.21 -10.96
CA ALA A 154 27.69 29.61 -12.10
C ALA A 154 27.83 31.14 -12.22
N ALA A 155 26.82 31.91 -11.82
CA ALA A 155 26.88 33.37 -11.79
C ALA A 155 27.81 33.93 -10.69
N ALA A 156 28.14 33.11 -9.67
CA ALA A 156 29.02 33.51 -8.56
C ALA A 156 30.51 33.20 -8.82
N TRP A 157 30.84 32.36 -9.80
CA TRP A 157 32.23 31.97 -10.12
C TRP A 157 32.80 32.61 -11.40
N ALA A 158 31.98 33.29 -12.20
CA ALA A 158 32.43 33.97 -13.43
C ALA A 158 33.10 35.33 -13.20
N GLY A 159 33.41 35.69 -11.94
CA GLY A 159 33.96 36.98 -11.54
C GLY A 159 35.49 37.04 -11.33
N THR A 160 36.23 35.92 -11.39
CA THR A 160 37.68 35.94 -11.15
C THR A 160 38.45 34.96 -12.03
N ALA A 161 39.41 35.51 -12.79
CA ALA A 161 40.53 34.84 -13.49
C ALA A 161 40.15 33.97 -14.71
N ASN A 162 40.27 34.45 -15.95
CA ASN A 162 41.49 34.71 -16.74
C ASN A 162 42.29 33.45 -17.12
N ARG A 163 42.35 33.26 -18.45
CA ARG A 163 43.40 32.68 -19.31
C ARG A 163 44.05 31.34 -18.95
N ASP A 164 44.17 30.56 -20.02
CA ASP A 164 45.08 29.43 -20.28
C ASP A 164 44.58 28.04 -19.87
N ALA A 165 44.04 27.30 -20.84
CA ALA A 165 44.64 26.06 -21.34
C ALA A 165 43.74 25.32 -22.36
N ARG A 166 44.23 25.31 -23.61
CA ARG A 166 44.13 24.37 -24.75
C ARG A 166 43.02 23.28 -24.82
N PRO A 167 42.52 22.95 -26.04
CA PRO A 167 41.53 21.89 -26.26
C PRO A 167 42.12 20.49 -26.55
N HIS A 168 41.25 19.47 -26.35
CA HIS A 168 41.24 18.06 -26.82
C HIS A 168 41.87 16.98 -25.90
N PRO A 169 41.43 15.68 -25.93
CA PRO A 169 40.48 15.00 -26.84
C PRO A 169 39.35 14.18 -26.14
N THR A 170 38.69 13.33 -26.93
CA THR A 170 37.35 12.73 -26.86
C THR A 170 37.21 11.35 -26.17
N ALA A 171 35.97 11.04 -25.77
CA ALA A 171 35.28 9.73 -25.73
C ALA A 171 36.07 8.43 -25.44
N ALA A 172 36.13 8.03 -24.16
CA ALA A 172 36.15 6.64 -23.67
C ALA A 172 36.10 6.66 -22.11
N GLU A 173 35.60 5.59 -21.49
CA GLU A 173 35.53 5.35 -20.03
C GLU A 173 34.26 5.83 -19.30
N ILE A 174 33.10 5.41 -19.82
CA ILE A 174 32.03 4.93 -18.92
C ILE A 174 32.15 3.42 -18.95
N ASP A 175 32.73 2.82 -17.91
CA ASP A 175 32.52 1.40 -17.65
C ASP A 175 32.44 1.09 -16.16
N HIS A 176 31.42 0.29 -15.86
CA HIS A 176 31.21 -0.57 -14.70
C HIS A 176 31.27 -0.01 -13.27
N ALA A 177 30.07 0.23 -12.71
CA ALA A 177 29.61 -0.49 -11.50
C ALA A 177 28.14 -0.16 -11.15
N PHE A 178 27.17 -0.63 -11.92
CA PHE A 178 25.78 -0.75 -11.43
C PHE A 178 25.00 -1.84 -12.18
N MET A 179 25.39 -3.08 -11.95
CA MET A 179 24.58 -4.26 -12.22
C MET A 179 25.07 -5.36 -11.29
N ASN A 180 24.30 -5.67 -10.25
CA ASN A 180 23.83 -7.03 -9.96
C ASN A 180 23.26 -7.08 -8.52
N GLN A 181 21.93 -7.08 -8.38
CA GLN A 181 21.20 -8.12 -7.64
C GLN A 181 19.68 -7.86 -7.72
N GLY A 182 19.04 -8.65 -8.61
CA GLY A 182 17.61 -9.01 -8.67
C GLY A 182 16.65 -7.83 -8.93
N TYR A 183 15.76 -7.81 -9.92
CA TYR A 183 14.85 -8.86 -10.38
C TYR A 183 14.45 -8.57 -11.84
N PHE A 184 14.95 -9.39 -12.75
CA PHE A 184 14.46 -9.72 -14.11
C PHE A 184 13.14 -10.54 -13.93
N THR A 185 12.16 -10.72 -14.82
CA THR A 185 11.98 -10.41 -16.26
C THR A 185 10.51 -10.57 -16.62
N GLN A 186 10.09 -9.85 -17.66
CA GLN A 186 8.98 -10.19 -18.54
C GLN A 186 9.33 -11.49 -19.29
N GLY A 187 8.66 -12.59 -18.94
CA GLY A 187 8.79 -13.88 -19.62
C GLY A 187 7.53 -14.18 -20.43
N TYR A 188 7.68 -14.26 -21.75
CA TYR A 188 6.72 -14.94 -22.61
C TYR A 188 6.86 -16.44 -22.40
N LEU A 189 5.73 -17.12 -22.24
CA LEU A 189 5.64 -18.56 -22.06
C LEU A 189 6.00 -19.23 -23.40
N VAL A 190 7.18 -19.87 -23.47
CA VAL A 190 7.56 -20.75 -24.57
C VAL A 190 6.75 -22.04 -24.43
N LYS A 191 5.98 -22.35 -25.48
CA LYS A 191 5.32 -23.64 -25.68
C LYS A 191 6.38 -24.67 -26.05
N ASP A 192 6.53 -25.71 -25.24
CA ASP A 192 7.08 -26.96 -25.72
C ASP A 192 5.95 -27.75 -26.40
N ALA A 193 6.08 -27.91 -27.71
CA ALA A 193 5.41 -28.93 -28.50
C ALA A 193 6.47 -29.97 -28.85
N ASP A 194 6.16 -31.24 -28.55
CA ASP A 194 6.48 -32.47 -29.30
C ASP A 194 6.10 -33.65 -28.37
N ALA A 195 4.98 -34.34 -28.60
CA ALA A 195 4.80 -35.46 -29.53
C ALA A 195 5.66 -36.68 -29.15
N GLY A 196 5.01 -37.78 -28.73
CA GLY A 196 5.70 -39.02 -28.39
C GLY A 196 4.76 -40.13 -27.90
N ASP A 197 3.94 -40.62 -28.81
CA ASP A 197 3.19 -41.88 -28.76
C ASP A 197 4.16 -43.09 -28.64
N ARG A 198 3.82 -44.07 -27.77
CA ARG A 198 4.04 -45.52 -27.94
C ARG A 198 3.74 -46.32 -26.65
N ASP A 199 2.72 -47.16 -26.77
CA ASP A 199 2.56 -48.54 -26.29
C ASP A 199 3.70 -49.13 -25.43
N GLU A 200 3.36 -49.59 -24.21
CA GLU A 200 3.43 -51.01 -23.75
C GLU A 200 2.73 -51.21 -22.39
#